data_AF-A0A924U0M2-F1
#
_entry.id   AF-A0A924U0M2-F1
#
_cell.length_a   1.000
_cell.length_b   1.000
_cell.length_c   1.000
_cell.angle_alpha   90.00
_cell.angle_beta   90.00
_cell.angle_gamma   90.00
#
_symmetry.space_group_name_H-M   'P 1'
#
loop_
_entity.id
_entity.type
_entity.pdbx_description
1 polymer ?
#
loop_
_entity_poly.entity_id
_entity_poly.type
_entity_poly.pdbx_seq_one_letter_code
_entity_poly.pdbx_strand_id
1 'polypeptide(L)'
;RLAWGHVFAIQSLGEPEVRAALRREADRRGIFLSDEVMDYLLTRFERGLKNLMAQLDRLDTFSLATKRPITVPLLKLMLAEHEQEP
;
A
#
# COMPACT_ATOMS: atom_id res chain seq x y z
N ARG A 1 26.18 -31.94 -7.83
CA ARG A 1 25.63 -31.51 -6.52
C ARG A 1 25.52 -29.99 -6.56
N LEU A 2 24.41 -29.50 -7.08
CA LEU A 2 24.10 -28.07 -7.10
C LEU A 2 22.75 -27.89 -6.43
N ALA A 3 22.78 -27.34 -5.23
CA ALA A 3 21.70 -26.53 -4.70
C ALA A 3 22.35 -25.49 -3.78
N TRP A 4 23.13 -24.61 -4.42
CA TRP A 4 23.49 -23.31 -3.88
C TRP A 4 22.28 -22.41 -4.07
N GLY A 5 21.29 -22.59 -3.21
CA GLY A 5 20.17 -21.66 -3.09
C GLY A 5 20.45 -20.84 -1.85
N HIS A 6 21.07 -19.68 -2.01
CA HIS A 6 21.03 -18.66 -0.97
C HIS A 6 19.54 -18.37 -0.75
N VAL A 7 18.96 -18.97 0.29
CA VAL A 7 17.63 -18.59 0.75
C VAL A 7 17.83 -17.17 1.26
N PHE A 8 17.58 -16.19 0.39
CA PHE A 8 17.37 -14.82 0.80
C PHE A 8 16.11 -14.85 1.65
N ALA A 9 16.28 -15.07 2.96
CA ALA A 9 15.29 -14.72 3.92
C ALA A 9 15.04 -13.23 3.68
N ILE A 10 13.90 -12.92 3.04
CA ILE A 10 13.46 -11.55 2.84
C ILE A 10 13.38 -10.98 4.26
N GLN A 11 14.38 -10.21 4.65
CA GLN A 11 14.32 -9.48 5.92
C GLN A 11 13.04 -8.68 5.86
N SER A 12 12.19 -8.85 6.87
CA SER A 12 10.99 -8.06 7.03
C SER A 12 11.43 -6.59 6.95
N LEU A 13 10.98 -5.88 5.93
CA LEU A 13 11.36 -4.48 5.72
C LEU A 13 11.02 -3.71 6.99
N GLY A 14 11.97 -2.94 7.49
CA GLY A 14 11.69 -1.96 8.53
C GLY A 14 10.68 -0.94 8.03
N GLU A 15 10.02 -0.23 8.94
CA GLU A 15 9.06 0.82 8.58
C GLU A 15 9.64 1.86 7.59
N PRO A 16 10.91 2.32 7.72
CA PRO A 16 11.51 3.25 6.77
C PRO A 16 11.58 2.69 5.34
N GLU A 17 11.95 1.42 5.18
CA GLU A 17 12.04 0.78 3.87
C GLU A 17 10.65 0.55 3.25
N VAL A 18 9.65 0.24 4.07
CA VAL A 18 8.25 0.14 3.62
C VAL A 18 7.75 1.51 3.14
N ARG A 19 8.00 2.59 3.90
CA ARG A 19 7.65 3.97 3.48
C ARG A 19 8.30 4.32 2.14
N ALA A 20 9.58 4.04 1.99
CA ALA A 20 10.32 4.30 0.76
C ALA A 20 9.73 3.51 -0.43
N ALA A 21 9.41 2.23 -0.23
CA ALA A 21 8.79 1.40 -1.26
C ALA A 21 7.42 1.94 -1.69
N LEU A 22 6.56 2.33 -0.72
CA LEU A 22 5.25 2.91 -1.01
C LEU A 22 5.34 4.26 -1.73
N ARG A 23 6.29 5.12 -1.35
CA ARG A 23 6.49 6.41 -2.02
C ARG A 23 6.92 6.20 -3.47
N ARG A 24 7.89 5.31 -3.72
CA ARG A 24 8.33 4.97 -5.08
C ARG A 24 7.19 4.42 -5.93
N GLU A 25 6.32 3.62 -5.34
CA GLU A 25 5.17 3.06 -6.05
C GLU A 25 4.11 4.12 -6.35
N ALA A 26 3.83 5.03 -5.42
CA ALA A 26 2.95 6.17 -5.64
C ALA A 26 3.49 7.06 -6.78
N ASP A 27 4.78 7.38 -6.75
CA ASP A 27 5.45 8.16 -7.79
C ASP A 27 5.35 7.46 -9.16
N ARG A 28 5.58 6.14 -9.21
CA ARG A 28 5.45 5.32 -10.43
C ARG A 28 4.05 5.39 -11.05
N ARG A 29 3.02 5.59 -10.23
CA ARG A 29 1.61 5.69 -10.65
C ARG A 29 1.15 7.13 -10.86
N GLY A 30 1.97 8.13 -10.54
CA GLY A 30 1.56 9.54 -10.56
C GLY A 30 0.57 9.88 -9.43
N ILE A 31 0.54 9.09 -8.37
CA ILE A 31 -0.31 9.28 -7.20
C ILE A 31 0.44 10.14 -6.19
N PHE A 32 -0.23 11.16 -5.66
CA PHE A 32 0.25 11.86 -4.48
C PHE A 32 -0.18 11.13 -3.21
N LEU A 33 0.78 10.52 -2.51
CA LEU A 33 0.55 9.93 -1.18
C LEU A 33 1.04 10.89 -0.10
N SER A 34 0.11 11.59 0.55
CA SER A 34 0.44 12.48 1.66
C SER A 34 0.96 11.68 2.86
N ASP A 35 1.69 12.35 3.75
CA ASP A 35 2.25 11.70 4.94
C ASP A 35 1.14 11.19 5.87
N GLU A 36 0.01 11.89 5.95
CA GLU A 36 -1.18 11.44 6.70
C GLU A 36 -1.74 10.10 6.14
N VAL A 37 -1.81 9.96 4.82
CA VAL A 37 -2.26 8.72 4.17
C VAL A 37 -1.24 7.60 4.39
N MET A 38 0.06 7.91 4.30
CA MET A 38 1.14 6.96 4.59
C MET A 38 1.05 6.44 6.03
N ASP A 39 0.92 7.32 7.01
CA ASP A 39 0.81 6.97 8.42
C ASP A 39 -0.43 6.12 8.70
N TYR A 40 -1.56 6.47 8.09
CA TYR A 40 -2.78 5.69 8.23
C TYR A 40 -2.63 4.27 7.64
N LEU A 41 -2.04 4.14 6.45
CA LEU A 41 -1.79 2.83 5.82
C LEU A 41 -0.90 1.96 6.71
N LEU A 42 0.18 2.51 7.25
CA LEU A 42 1.14 1.78 8.09
C LEU A 42 0.60 1.45 9.49
N THR A 43 -0.36 2.23 9.99
CA THR A 43 -1.04 1.96 11.27
C THR A 43 -2.11 0.89 11.13
N ARG A 44 -2.83 0.86 10.01
CA ARG A 44 -4.02 0.00 9.82
C ARG A 44 -3.70 -1.37 9.23
N PHE A 45 -2.62 -1.50 8.45
CA PHE A 45 -2.23 -2.76 7.81
C PHE A 45 -0.95 -3.31 8.42
N GLU A 46 -0.92 -4.61 8.70
CA GLU A 46 0.32 -5.29 9.12
C GLU A 46 1.41 -5.14 8.04
N ARG A 47 2.69 -5.21 8.46
CA ARG A 47 3.92 -4.97 7.68
C ARG A 47 4.18 -5.93 6.50
N GLY A 48 3.14 -6.46 5.86
CA GLY A 48 3.24 -7.14 4.58
C GLY A 48 3.25 -6.11 3.44
N LEU A 49 4.43 -5.82 2.88
CA LEU A 49 4.56 -4.94 1.71
C LEU A 49 3.61 -5.37 0.58
N LYS A 50 3.44 -6.68 0.36
CA LYS A 50 2.52 -7.21 -0.64
C LYS A 50 1.07 -6.74 -0.43
N ASN A 51 0.60 -6.74 0.82
CA ASN A 51 -0.76 -6.29 1.14
C ASN A 51 -0.87 -4.77 0.94
N LEU A 52 0.09 -4.00 1.44
CA LEU A 52 0.12 -2.55 1.27
C LEU A 52 0.10 -2.12 -0.20
N MET A 53 0.84 -2.82 -1.06
CA MET A 53 0.82 -2.59 -2.51
C MET A 53 -0.57 -2.88 -3.09
N ALA A 54 -1.20 -4.01 -2.76
CA ALA A 54 -2.54 -4.32 -3.24
C ALA A 54 -3.59 -3.28 -2.80
N GLN A 55 -3.48 -2.73 -1.58
CA GLN A 55 -4.35 -1.65 -1.12
C GLN A 55 -4.10 -0.34 -1.89
N LEU A 56 -2.84 -0.04 -2.24
CA LEU A 56 -2.49 1.13 -3.02
C LEU A 56 -3.08 1.04 -4.44
N ASP A 57 -3.02 -0.12 -5.09
CA ASP A 57 -3.63 -0.38 -6.40
C ASP A 57 -5.14 -0.17 -6.39
N ARG A 58 -5.79 -0.65 -5.33
CA ARG A 58 -7.23 -0.48 -5.15
C ARG A 58 -7.58 0.99 -4.92
N LEU A 59 -6.81 1.68 -4.09
CA LEU A 59 -7.03 3.09 -3.77
C LEU A 59 -6.92 3.98 -5.01
N ASP A 60 -5.96 3.68 -5.89
CA ASP A 60 -5.81 4.33 -7.19
C ASP A 60 -7.05 4.14 -8.06
N THR A 61 -7.46 2.88 -8.24
CA THR A 61 -8.64 2.53 -9.03
C THR A 61 -9.91 3.21 -8.47
N PHE A 62 -10.07 3.21 -7.16
CA PHE A 62 -11.21 3.82 -6.47
C PHE A 62 -11.21 5.36 -6.58
N SER A 63 -10.04 5.99 -6.47
CA SER A 63 -9.85 7.42 -6.69
C SER A 63 -10.25 7.83 -8.11
N LEU A 64 -9.83 7.07 -9.11
CA LEU A 64 -10.20 7.30 -10.51
C LEU A 64 -11.69 7.09 -10.76
N ALA A 65 -12.27 6.01 -10.23
CA ALA A 65 -13.70 5.69 -10.38
C ALA A 65 -14.60 6.77 -9.75
N THR A 66 -14.22 7.25 -8.56
CA THR A 66 -14.98 8.27 -7.83
C THR A 66 -14.63 9.71 -8.25
N LYS A 67 -13.57 9.89 -9.06
CA LYS A 67 -13.00 11.20 -9.43
C LYS A 67 -12.62 12.06 -8.20
N ARG A 68 -12.08 11.42 -7.17
CA ARG A 68 -11.71 12.09 -5.90
C ARG A 68 -10.23 11.93 -5.63
N PRO A 69 -9.56 12.93 -5.05
CA PRO A 69 -8.14 12.83 -4.70
C PRO A 69 -7.91 11.80 -3.59
N ILE A 70 -6.74 11.16 -3.64
CA ILE A 70 -6.31 10.21 -2.61
C ILE A 70 -6.08 10.95 -1.30
N THR A 71 -6.87 10.58 -0.28
CA THR A 71 -6.91 11.19 1.05
C THR A 71 -7.35 10.14 2.08
N VAL A 72 -7.10 10.39 3.37
CA VAL A 72 -7.54 9.49 4.44
C VAL A 72 -9.06 9.26 4.42
N PRO A 73 -9.93 10.27 4.23
CA PRO A 73 -11.37 10.04 4.07
C PRO A 73 -11.72 9.13 2.88
N LEU A 74 -11.04 9.27 1.73
CA LEU A 74 -11.28 8.40 0.58
C LEU A 74 -10.87 6.96 0.88
N LEU A 75 -9.72 6.78 1.52
CA LEU A 75 -9.23 5.47 1.94
C LEU A 75 -10.21 4.79 2.90
N LYS A 76 -10.78 5.52 3.87
CA LYS A 76 -11.82 4.99 4.76
C LYS A 76 -13.08 4.55 4.01
N LEU A 77 -13.52 5.33 3.01
CA LEU A 77 -14.68 4.97 2.19
C LEU A 77 -14.43 3.70 1.39
N MET A 78 -13.26 3.58 0.74
CA MET A 78 -12.87 2.37 0.02
C MET A 78 -12.88 1.12 0.93
N LEU A 79 -12.40 1.25 2.16
CA LEU A 79 -12.39 0.14 3.12
C LEU A 79 -13.79 -0.21 3.62
N ALA A 80 -14.64 0.80 3.85
CA ALA A 80 -16.03 0.59 4.25
C ALA A 80 -16.85 -0.12 3.16
N GLU A 81 -16.61 0.18 1.87
CA GLU A 81 -17.26 -0.54 0.77
C GLU A 81 -16.84 -2.02 0.71
N HIS A 82 -15.60 -2.36 1.07
CA HIS A 82 -15.14 -3.74 1.05
C HIS A 82 -15.70 -4.60 2.19
N GLU A 83 -15.94 -4.00 3.36
CA GLU A 83 -16.59 -4.71 4.48
C GLU A 83 -18.07 -5.04 4.17
N GLN A 84 -18.62 -4.57 3.05
CA GLN A 84 -20.01 -4.76 2.62
C GLN A 84 -20.16 -5.82 1.50
N GLU A 85 -19.08 -6.39 0.96
CA GLU A 85 -19.16 -7.51 0.00
C GLU A 85 -19.32 -8.84 0.75
N PRO A 86 -20.44 -9.60 0.54
CA PRO A 86 -20.76 -10.82 1.27
C PRO A 86 -19.94 -12.05 0.85
#